data_AF-A0A2A5RWC5-F1
#
_entry.id   AF-A0A2A5RWC5-F1
#
_cell.length_a   1.000
_cell.length_b   1.000
_cell.length_c   1.000
_cell.angle_alpha   90.00
_cell.angle_beta   90.00
_cell.angle_gamma   90.00
#
_symmetry.space_group_name_H-M   'P 1'
#
loop_
_entity.id
_entity.type
_entity.pdbx_description
1 polymer ?
#
loop_
_entity_poly.entity_id
_entity_poly.type
_entity_poly.pdbx_seq_one_letter_code
_entity_poly.pdbx_strand_id
1 'polypeptide(L)' 'MTNTLEELKQTRHREHNIIVRHYIHKVYYTTIAREQGVSEGYIRKLAKNGAYYFLQIYDKQ' A
#
# COMPACT_ATOMS: atom_id res chain seq x y z
N MET A 1 14.94 -14.50 4.65
CA MET A 1 13.97 -13.77 3.80
C MET A 1 13.70 -12.44 4.45
N THR A 2 14.12 -11.34 3.83
CA THR A 2 13.72 -10.01 4.28
C THR A 2 12.24 -9.85 4.01
N ASN A 3 11.48 -9.51 5.05
CA ASN A 3 10.05 -9.32 4.96
C ASN A 3 9.83 -8.00 4.21
N THR A 4 9.57 -8.08 2.90
CA THR A 4 9.53 -6.91 1.99
C THR A 4 8.58 -5.81 2.49
N LEU A 5 7.53 -6.18 3.23
CA LEU A 5 6.62 -5.22 3.86
C LEU A 5 7.29 -4.43 4.99
N GLU A 6 8.19 -5.05 5.77
CA GLU A 6 8.95 -4.37 6.82
C GLU A 6 10.03 -3.45 6.24
N GLU A 7 10.68 -3.84 5.15
CA GLU A 7 11.57 -2.93 4.42
C GLU A 7 10.79 -1.72 3.84
N LEU A 8 9.58 -1.95 3.33
CA LEU A 8 8.71 -0.89 2.83
C LEU A 8 8.28 0.05 3.97
N LYS A 9 7.97 -0.49 5.15
CA LYS A 9 7.64 0.31 6.34
C LYS A 9 8.80 1.19 6.78
N GLN A 10 10.03 0.67 6.71
CA GLN A 10 11.26 1.38 7.09
C GLN A 10 11.62 2.49 6.08
N THR A 11 11.50 2.20 4.78
CA THR A 11 11.99 3.09 3.71
C THR A 11 10.91 4.02 3.13
N ARG A 12 9.64 3.60 3.19
CA ARG A 12 8.48 4.21 2.52
C ARG A 12 7.21 4.05 3.36
N HIS A 13 7.28 4.55 4.60
CA HIS A 13 6.23 4.41 5.62
C HIS A 13 4.84 4.85 5.13
N ARG A 14 4.79 5.87 4.27
CA ARG A 14 3.55 6.39 3.70
C ARG A 14 2.89 5.40 2.75
N GLU A 15 3.65 4.86 1.80
CA GLU A 15 3.21 3.87 0.84
C GLU A 15 2.79 2.57 1.53
N HIS A 16 3.54 2.15 2.55
CA HIS A 16 3.16 1.05 3.43
C HIS A 16 1.74 1.25 4.01
N ASN A 17 1.48 2.41 4.62
CA ASN A 17 0.17 2.70 5.20
C ASN A 17 -0.96 2.72 4.17
N ILE A 18 -0.70 3.19 2.95
CA ILE A 18 -1.69 3.16 1.86
C ILE A 18 -2.05 1.72 1.50
N ILE A 19 -1.04 0.85 1.35
CA ILE A 19 -1.23 -0.57 0.99
C ILE A 19 -1.99 -1.31 2.10
N VAL A 20 -1.57 -1.16 3.36
CA VAL A 20 -2.24 -1.80 4.51
C VAL A 20 -3.70 -1.33 4.63
N ARG A 21 -3.95 -0.03 4.49
CA ARG A 21 -5.32 0.52 4.58
C ARG A 21 -6.22 0.04 3.45
N HIS A 22 -5.67 -0.15 2.26
CA HIS A 22 -6.42 -0.67 1.13
C HIS A 22 -6.77 -2.16 1.29
N TYR A 23 -5.79 -3.00 1.64
CA TYR A 23 -5.96 -4.46 1.66
C TYR A 23 -6.55 -5.01 2.94
N ILE A 24 -6.12 -4.50 4.10
CA ILE A 24 -6.44 -5.07 5.41
C ILE A 24 -7.59 -4.30 6.06
N HIS A 25 -7.55 -2.96 6.02
CA HIS A 25 -8.56 -2.13 6.69
C HIS A 25 -9.71 -1.69 5.78
N LYS A 26 -9.69 -2.05 4.49
CA LYS A 26 -10.73 -1.75 3.49
C LYS A 26 -11.19 -0.28 3.50
N VAL A 27 -10.25 0.66 3.50
CA VAL A 27 -10.53 2.10 3.50
C VAL A 27 -10.70 2.63 2.07
N TYR A 28 -11.66 3.54 1.86
CA TYR A 28 -11.86 4.21 0.57
C TYR A 28 -10.65 5.06 0.14
N TYR A 29 -10.32 5.03 -1.14
CA TYR A 29 -9.19 5.79 -1.69
C TYR A 29 -9.33 7.30 -1.50
N THR A 30 -10.55 7.84 -1.61
CA THR A 30 -10.85 9.26 -1.35
C THR A 30 -10.47 9.68 0.07
N THR A 31 -10.77 8.84 1.05
CA THR A 31 -10.44 9.08 2.46
C THR A 31 -8.93 9.10 2.68
N ILE A 32 -8.23 8.09 2.15
CA ILE A 32 -6.77 8.01 2.23
C ILE A 32 -6.13 9.23 1.54
N ALA A 33 -6.64 9.61 0.37
CA ALA A 33 -6.13 10.75 -0.40
C ALA A 33 -6.26 12.07 0.38
N ARG A 34 -7.43 12.30 0.99
CA ARG A 34 -7.69 13.48 1.83
C ARG A 34 -6.76 13.54 3.05
N GLU A 35 -6.63 12.45 3.80
CA GLU A 35 -5.76 12.39 4.98
C GLU A 35 -4.28 12.60 4.64
N GLN A 36 -3.87 12.15 3.46
CA GLN A 36 -2.49 12.21 3.00
C GLN A 36 -2.18 13.47 2.18
N GLY A 37 -3.17 14.34 1.93
CA GLY A 37 -3.01 15.56 1.14
C GLY A 37 -2.54 15.31 -0.30
N VAL A 38 -3.00 14.23 -0.95
CA VAL A 38 -2.66 13.86 -2.34
C VAL A 38 -3.88 13.53 -3.17
N SER A 39 -3.71 13.38 -4.47
CA SER A 39 -4.79 12.99 -5.37
C SER A 39 -5.18 11.53 -5.17
N GLU A 40 -6.48 11.23 -5.34
CA GLU A 40 -6.98 9.86 -5.30
C GLU A 40 -6.36 8.98 -6.40
N GLY A 41 -6.02 9.56 -7.56
CA GLY A 41 -5.32 8.87 -8.63
C GLY A 41 -3.94 8.36 -8.22
N TYR A 42 -3.20 9.13 -7.40
CA TYR A 42 -1.93 8.70 -6.84
C TYR A 42 -2.11 7.48 -5.91
N ILE A 43 -3.11 7.54 -5.02
CA ILE A 43 -3.46 6.42 -4.14
C ILE A 43 -3.84 5.17 -4.94
N ARG A 44 -4.68 5.29 -5.97
CA ARG A 44 -5.06 4.18 -6.85
C ARG A 44 -3.87 3.53 -7.55
N LYS A 45 -2.94 4.35 -8.06
CA LYS A 45 -1.73 3.85 -8.74
C LYS A 45 -0.82 3.07 -7.78
N LEU A 46 -0.63 3.60 -6.56
CA LEU A 46 0.13 2.92 -5.51
C LEU A 46 -0.55 1.62 -5.05
N ALA A 47 -1.86 1.65 -4.81
CA ALA A 47 -2.62 0.48 -4.40
C ALA A 47 -2.53 -0.64 -5.45
N LYS A 48 -2.71 -0.33 -6.73
CA LYS A 48 -2.58 -1.30 -7.83
C LYS A 48 -1.19 -1.92 -7.93
N ASN A 49 -0.13 -1.12 -7.77
CA ASN A 49 1.24 -1.63 -7.83
C ASN A 49 1.61 -2.41 -6.55
N GLY A 50 1.18 -1.92 -5.39
CA GLY A 50 1.36 -2.58 -4.10
C GLY A 50 0.59 -3.90 -4.00
N ALA A 51 -0.58 -3.99 -4.64
CA ALA A 51 -1.33 -5.23 -4.87
C ALA A 51 -0.45 -6.32 -5.46
N TYR A 52 0.23 -5.94 -6.54
CA TYR A 52 1.03 -6.84 -7.35
C TYR A 52 2.21 -7.37 -6.55
N TYR A 53 2.83 -6.49 -5.73
CA TYR A 53 3.86 -6.89 -4.79
C TYR A 53 3.34 -7.85 -3.71
N PHE A 54 2.17 -7.58 -3.13
CA PHE A 54 1.60 -8.42 -2.09
C PHE A 54 1.21 -9.81 -2.61
N LEU A 55 0.59 -9.87 -3.79
CA LEU A 55 0.24 -11.12 -4.47
C LEU A 55 1.50 -11.93 -4.80
N GLN A 56 2.58 -11.31 -5.30
CA GLN A 56 3.83 -12.02 -5.58
C GLN A 56 4.51 -12.60 -4.33
N ILE A 57 4.39 -11.94 -3.17
CA ILE A 57 4.92 -12.47 -1.91
C ILE A 57 4.08 -13.66 -1.44
N TYR A 58 2.75 -13.56 -1.58
CA TYR A 58 1.82 -14.60 -1.16
C TYR A 58 1.86 -15.84 -2.07
N ASP A 59 1.99 -15.66 -3.39
CA ASP A 59 2.14 -16.74 -4.37
C ASP A 59 3.52 -17.44 -4.30
N LYS A 60 4.51 -16.81 -3.66
CA LYS A 60 5.87 -17.37 -3.47
C LYS A 60 6.05 -18.05 -2.11
N GLN A 61 5.00 -18.11 -1.29
CA GLN A 61 4.93 -18.95 -0.09
C GLN A 61 4.38 -20.34 -0.45
#